data_AF-A0A9E5UTJ0-F1
#
_entry.id   AF-A0A9E5UTJ0-F1
#
_cell.length_a   1.000
_cell.length_b   1.000
_cell.length_c   1.000
_cell.angle_alpha   90.00
_cell.angle_beta   90.00
_cell.angle_gamma   90.00
#
_symmetry.space_group_name_H-M   'P 1'
#
loop_
_entity.id
_entity.type
_entity.pdbx_description
1 polymer ?
#
loop_
_entity_poly.entity_id
_entity_poly.type
_entity_poly.pdbx_seq_one_letter_code
_entity_poly.pdbx_strand_id
1 'polypeptide(L)'
;MIHRLAGRLDFAAMLSSYETLLALAQQADRPRFFLLSDFSAVTGCVQNAALALAHPSNQPLHPLLVTWAMSGVATAQLEPLRPALNQLPWLHVRFFKTLDHSLSYAQRSLRAHCAPAG
;
A
#
# COMPACT_ATOMS: atom_id res chain seq x y z
N MET A 1 6.39 8.70 -0.91
CA MET A 1 7.50 7.84 -1.38
C MET A 1 6.97 6.87 -2.42
N ILE A 2 7.77 6.49 -3.42
CA ILE A 2 7.41 5.49 -4.43
C ILE A 2 8.26 4.23 -4.18
N HIS A 3 7.60 3.10 -3.94
CA HIS A 3 8.23 1.79 -3.75
C HIS A 3 7.98 0.92 -4.98
N ARG A 4 9.03 0.52 -5.69
CA ARG A 4 8.91 -0.35 -6.88
C ARG A 4 9.09 -1.81 -6.50
N LEU A 5 8.17 -2.65 -6.94
CA LEU A 5 8.22 -4.09 -6.78
C LEU A 5 8.33 -4.76 -8.15
N ALA A 6 9.25 -5.71 -8.25
CA ALA A 6 9.50 -6.50 -9.45
C ALA A 6 9.50 -7.99 -9.11
N GLY A 7 9.14 -8.83 -10.09
CA GLY A 7 9.13 -10.29 -9.94
C GLY A 7 7.80 -10.85 -9.44
N ARG A 8 7.82 -11.98 -8.73
CA ARG A 8 6.59 -12.57 -8.19
C ARG A 8 6.24 -11.92 -6.85
N LEU A 9 4.97 -11.55 -6.69
CA LEU A 9 4.43 -11.10 -5.41
C LEU A 9 4.02 -12.32 -4.59
N ASP A 10 4.91 -12.74 -3.69
CA ASP A 10 4.69 -13.81 -2.73
C ASP A 10 4.64 -13.28 -1.28
N PHE A 11 4.52 -14.18 -0.32
CA PHE A 11 4.48 -13.85 1.10
C PHE A 11 5.71 -13.03 1.55
N ALA A 12 6.92 -13.40 1.12
CA ALA A 12 8.15 -12.76 1.56
C ALA A 12 8.28 -11.35 0.96
N ALA A 13 7.97 -11.18 -0.32
CA ALA A 13 7.95 -9.87 -0.97
C ALA A 13 6.93 -8.92 -0.31
N MET A 14 5.77 -9.47 0.09
CA MET A 14 4.73 -8.73 0.77
C MET A 14 5.15 -8.36 2.20
N LEU A 15 5.72 -9.29 2.96
CA LEU A 15 6.25 -9.01 4.30
C LEU A 15 7.35 -7.94 4.26
N SER A 16 8.32 -8.05 3.35
CA SER A 16 9.40 -7.07 3.20
C SER A 16 8.88 -5.67 2.85
N SER A 17 7.84 -5.58 2.01
CA SER A 17 7.18 -4.31 1.69
C SER A 17 6.46 -3.72 2.92
N TYR A 18 5.89 -4.57 3.78
CA TYR A 18 5.29 -4.14 5.05
C TYR A 18 6.33 -3.68 6.07
N GLU A 19 7.46 -4.36 6.21
CA GLU A 19 8.54 -3.93 7.10
C GLU A 19 9.14 -2.60 6.66
N THR A 20 9.29 -2.42 5.34
CA THR A 20 9.70 -1.13 4.75
C THR A 20 8.67 -0.05 5.07
N LEU A 21 7.37 -0.36 4.94
CA LEU A 21 6.29 0.53 5.37
C LEU A 21 6.41 0.92 6.84
N LEU A 22 6.61 -0.06 7.73
CA LEU A 22 6.72 0.14 9.17
C LEU A 22 7.90 1.04 9.52
N ALA A 23 9.08 0.77 8.98
CA ALA A 23 10.27 1.59 9.22
C ALA A 23 10.06 3.05 8.80
N LEU A 24 9.43 3.27 7.64
CA LEU A 24 9.13 4.61 7.14
C LEU A 24 8.06 5.32 7.95
N ALA A 25 7.03 4.59 8.38
CA ALA A 25 5.95 5.13 9.20
C ALA A 25 6.49 5.58 10.57
N GLN A 26 7.38 4.78 11.17
CA GLN A 26 8.04 5.10 12.45
C GLN A 26 8.93 6.35 12.37
N GLN A 27 9.55 6.62 11.21
CA GLN A 27 10.38 7.81 11.00
C GLN A 27 9.57 9.09 10.79
N ALA A 28 8.27 8.96 10.56
CA ALA A 28 7.50 10.03 10.00
C ALA A 28 6.54 10.63 11.04
N ASP A 29 6.77 11.90 11.35
CA ASP A 29 6.15 12.65 12.45
C ASP A 29 4.72 13.15 12.13
N ARG A 30 3.99 12.44 11.27
CA ARG A 30 2.67 12.87 10.79
C ARG A 30 1.65 11.75 10.91
N PRO A 31 0.37 12.03 11.20
CA PRO A 31 -0.64 10.99 11.45
C PRO A 31 -1.13 10.24 10.20
N ARG A 32 -0.70 10.61 8.99
CA ARG A 32 -1.19 10.03 7.72
C ARG A 32 -0.08 9.87 6.71
N PHE A 33 -0.01 8.69 6.09
CA PHE A 33 0.99 8.36 5.08
C PHE A 33 0.38 7.81 3.80
N PHE A 34 0.98 8.21 2.69
CA PHE A 34 0.69 7.64 1.37
C PHE A 34 1.89 6.85 0.91
N LEU A 35 1.70 5.53 0.78
CA LEU A 35 2.63 4.71 0.03
C LEU A 35 2.12 4.57 -1.40
N LEU A 36 2.97 4.95 -2.35
CA LEU A 36 2.74 4.65 -3.76
C LEU A 36 3.59 3.44 -4.09
N SER A 37 2.98 2.37 -4.60
CA SER A 37 3.73 1.21 -5.07
C SER A 37 3.47 0.91 -6.52
N ASP A 38 4.55 0.72 -7.24
CA ASP A 38 4.59 0.39 -8.66
C ASP A 38 4.91 -1.09 -8.79
N PHE A 39 3.92 -1.84 -9.23
CA PHE A 39 3.95 -3.27 -9.48
C PHE A 39 4.05 -3.56 -10.99
N SER A 40 4.37 -2.58 -11.84
CA SER A 40 4.46 -2.79 -13.30
C SER A 40 5.41 -3.91 -13.72
N ALA A 41 6.40 -4.22 -12.88
CA ALA A 41 7.34 -5.31 -13.08
C ALA A 41 6.94 -6.62 -12.37
N VAL A 42 5.74 -6.70 -11.78
CA VAL A 42 5.25 -7.91 -11.12
C VAL A 42 4.66 -8.87 -12.13
N THR A 43 5.19 -10.09 -12.13
CA THR A 43 4.87 -11.13 -13.13
C THR A 43 3.81 -12.11 -12.67
N GLY A 44 3.42 -12.07 -11.39
CA GLY A 44 2.33 -12.85 -10.83
C GLY A 44 2.16 -12.65 -9.33
N CYS A 45 1.00 -13.02 -8.80
CA CYS A 45 0.65 -12.88 -7.39
C CYS A 45 0.20 -14.22 -6.80
N VAL A 46 0.77 -14.59 -5.65
CA VAL A 46 0.36 -15.79 -4.91
C VAL A 46 -0.76 -15.40 -3.92
N GLN A 47 -1.81 -16.23 -3.82
CA GLN A 47 -2.98 -15.95 -2.97
C GLN A 47 -2.62 -15.69 -1.49
N ASN A 48 -1.55 -16.31 -0.99
CA ASN A 48 -1.11 -16.14 0.39
C ASN A 48 -0.28 -14.87 0.63
N ALA A 49 0.03 -14.05 -0.39
CA ALA A 49 0.81 -12.83 -0.21
C ALA A 49 0.13 -11.88 0.79
N ALA A 50 -1.19 -11.71 0.71
CA ALA A 50 -1.92 -10.86 1.65
C ALA A 50 -1.96 -11.41 3.09
N LEU A 51 -1.73 -12.72 3.30
CA LEU A 51 -1.63 -13.29 4.65
C LEU A 51 -0.42 -12.74 5.39
N ALA A 52 0.62 -12.28 4.69
CA ALA A 52 1.73 -11.59 5.32
C ALA A 52 1.22 -10.37 6.09
N LEU A 53 0.37 -9.55 5.50
CA LEU A 53 -0.14 -8.33 6.13
C LEU A 53 -1.18 -8.59 7.21
N ALA A 54 -1.92 -9.68 7.09
CA ALA A 54 -2.92 -10.11 8.08
C ALA A 54 -2.32 -10.92 9.25
N HIS A 55 -1.00 -11.12 9.27
CA HIS A 55 -0.36 -11.88 10.33
C HIS A 55 -0.53 -11.16 11.68
N PRO A 56 -0.93 -11.87 12.76
CA PRO A 56 -1.20 -11.23 14.07
C PRO A 56 -0.02 -10.47 14.68
N SER A 57 1.21 -10.87 14.33
CA SER A 57 2.43 -10.18 14.77
C SER A 57 2.69 -8.87 14.02
N ASN A 58 2.02 -8.63 12.89
CA ASN A 58 2.12 -7.40 12.14
C ASN A 58 1.19 -6.38 12.78
N GLN A 59 1.75 -5.68 13.77
CA GLN A 59 1.00 -4.71 14.55
C GLN A 59 0.46 -3.61 13.63
N PRO A 60 -0.75 -3.10 13.91
CA PRO A 60 -1.26 -1.94 13.21
C PRO A 60 -0.24 -0.81 13.31
N LEU A 61 -0.04 -0.07 12.22
CA LEU A 61 0.79 1.13 12.16
C LEU A 61 0.15 2.28 12.95
N HIS A 62 -0.44 2.02 14.11
CA HIS A 62 -1.20 2.99 14.89
C HIS A 62 -0.25 4.05 15.48
N PRO A 63 -0.55 5.36 15.36
CA PRO A 63 -1.82 5.98 14.94
C PRO A 63 -1.93 6.34 13.44
N LEU A 64 -1.07 5.79 12.60
CA LEU A 64 -0.89 6.18 11.21
C LEU A 64 -1.91 5.51 10.30
N LEU A 65 -2.78 6.33 9.69
CA LEU A 65 -3.61 5.88 8.59
C LEU A 65 -2.74 5.76 7.34
N VAL A 66 -2.49 4.54 6.88
CA VAL A 66 -1.72 4.27 5.68
C VAL A 66 -2.65 4.09 4.50
N THR A 67 -2.54 4.99 3.52
CA THR A 67 -3.15 4.79 2.21
C THR A 67 -2.12 4.19 1.27
N TRP A 68 -2.37 2.96 0.83
CA TRP A 68 -1.49 2.27 -0.09
C TRP A 68 -2.08 2.24 -1.50
N ALA A 69 -1.48 3.02 -2.37
CA ALA A 69 -1.88 3.16 -3.76
C ALA A 69 -1.00 2.28 -4.65
N MET A 70 -1.55 1.16 -5.12
CA MET A 70 -0.86 0.17 -5.94
C MET A 70 -1.14 0.45 -7.42
N SER A 71 -0.12 0.35 -8.27
CA SER A 71 -0.21 0.67 -9.70
C SER A 71 0.60 -0.32 -10.54
N GLY A 72 0.33 -0.43 -11.86
CA GLY A 72 1.21 -1.13 -12.80
C GLY A 72 0.91 -2.61 -13.06
N VAL A 73 0.19 -3.31 -12.20
CA VAL A 73 -0.29 -4.68 -12.51
C VAL A 73 -1.58 -4.63 -13.31
N ALA A 74 -1.79 -5.59 -14.22
CA ALA A 74 -3.13 -5.93 -14.70
C ALA A 74 -3.99 -6.21 -13.47
N THR A 75 -4.82 -5.26 -13.05
CA THR A 75 -5.56 -5.24 -11.77
C THR A 75 -6.14 -6.59 -11.36
N ALA A 76 -6.51 -7.43 -12.34
CA ALA A 76 -6.88 -8.83 -12.20
C ALA A 76 -5.93 -9.69 -11.34
N GLN A 77 -4.61 -9.51 -11.39
CA GLN A 77 -3.68 -10.32 -10.59
C GLN A 77 -3.67 -9.91 -9.11
N LEU A 78 -4.11 -8.70 -8.78
CA LEU A 78 -4.21 -8.20 -7.41
C LEU A 78 -5.64 -8.29 -6.84
N GLU A 79 -6.66 -8.50 -7.67
CA GLU A 79 -8.04 -8.75 -7.21
C GLU A 79 -8.15 -9.85 -6.14
N PRO A 80 -7.41 -10.98 -6.21
CA PRO A 80 -7.45 -12.00 -5.17
C PRO A 80 -6.99 -11.50 -3.79
N LEU A 81 -6.13 -10.47 -3.75
CA LEU A 81 -5.64 -9.90 -2.49
C LEU A 81 -6.61 -8.87 -1.89
N ARG A 82 -7.47 -8.26 -2.71
CA ARG A 82 -8.35 -7.16 -2.28
C ARG A 82 -9.21 -7.50 -1.05
N PRO A 83 -9.86 -8.68 -0.96
CA PRO A 83 -10.67 -9.02 0.21
C PRO A 83 -9.84 -9.05 1.51
N ALA A 84 -8.67 -9.70 1.48
CA ALA A 84 -7.80 -9.83 2.63
C ALA A 84 -7.20 -8.47 3.05
N LEU A 85 -6.81 -7.64 2.08
CA LEU A 85 -6.30 -6.29 2.34
C LEU A 85 -7.37 -5.36 2.94
N ASN A 86 -8.61 -5.44 2.47
CA ASN A 86 -9.71 -4.61 2.96
C ASN A 86 -10.18 -4.99 4.39
N GLN A 87 -9.82 -6.18 4.88
CA GLN A 87 -10.10 -6.59 6.25
C GLN A 87 -9.14 -5.96 7.27
N LEU A 88 -8.07 -5.30 6.81
CA LEU A 88 -7.09 -4.65 7.68
C LEU A 88 -7.56 -3.22 8.02
N PRO A 89 -8.02 -2.95 9.26
CA PRO A 89 -8.67 -1.68 9.60
C PRO A 89 -7.72 -0.47 9.56
N TRP A 90 -6.41 -0.71 9.60
CA TRP A 90 -5.35 0.30 9.58
C TRP A 90 -4.78 0.56 8.17
N LEU A 91 -5.18 -0.24 7.16
CA LEU A 91 -4.64 -0.18 5.81
C LEU A 91 -5.74 0.15 4.81
N HIS A 92 -5.62 1.31 4.17
CA HIS A 92 -6.54 1.71 3.12
C HIS A 92 -5.91 1.48 1.74
N VAL A 93 -6.33 0.42 1.05
CA VAL A 93 -5.76 0.06 -0.26
C VAL A 93 -6.57 0.66 -1.41
N ARG A 94 -5.86 1.19 -2.41
CA ARG A 94 -6.42 1.67 -3.67
C ARG A 94 -5.60 1.13 -4.84
N PHE A 95 -6.29 0.65 -5.86
CA PHE A 95 -5.68 0.07 -7.06
C PHE A 95 -5.84 1.03 -8.23
N PHE A 96 -4.76 1.25 -8.97
CA PHE A 96 -4.71 2.16 -10.11
C PHE A 96 -4.11 1.46 -11.32
N LYS A 97 -4.53 1.86 -12.53
CA LYS A 97 -3.96 1.34 -13.77
C LYS A 97 -2.50 1.77 -13.97
N THR A 98 -2.17 3.00 -13.59
CA THR A 98 -0.85 3.61 -13.81
C THR A 98 -0.34 4.29 -12.55
N LEU A 99 0.98 4.49 -12.48
CA LEU A 99 1.64 5.21 -11.40
C LEU A 99 1.21 6.69 -11.36
N ASP A 100 0.94 7.29 -12.52
CA ASP A 100 0.47 8.68 -12.58
C ASP A 100 -0.90 8.86 -11.92
N HIS A 101 -1.79 7.87 -12.05
CA HIS A 101 -3.09 7.89 -11.38
C HIS A 101 -2.96 7.75 -9.86
N SER A 102 -2.06 6.87 -9.39
CA SER A 102 -1.81 6.72 -7.94
C SER A 102 -1.19 7.98 -7.35
N LEU A 103 -0.26 8.61 -8.06
CA LEU A 103 0.34 9.90 -7.69
C LEU A 103 -0.71 11.02 -7.66
N SER A 104 -1.51 11.14 -8.71
CA SER A 104 -2.59 12.15 -8.80
C SER A 104 -3.60 11.99 -7.66
N TYR A 105 -3.96 10.76 -7.30
CA TYR A 105 -4.84 10.50 -6.17
C TYR A 105 -4.20 10.94 -4.85
N ALA A 106 -2.96 10.53 -4.57
CA ALA A 106 -2.27 10.92 -3.34
C ALA A 106 -2.11 12.44 -3.22
N GLN A 107 -1.77 13.13 -4.32
CA GLN A 107 -1.68 14.59 -4.34
C GLN A 107 -3.02 15.26 -4.01
N ARG A 108 -4.14 14.79 -4.58
CA ARG A 108 -5.48 15.32 -4.27
C ARG A 108 -5.86 15.07 -2.81
N SER A 109 -5.62 13.87 -2.29
CA SER A 109 -5.93 13.53 -0.90
C SER A 109 -5.08 14.34 0.08
N LEU A 110 -3.79 14.54 -0.20
CA LEU A 110 -2.93 15.42 0.59
C LEU A 110 -3.42 16.85 0.55
N ARG A 111 -3.77 17.39 -0.63
CA ARG A 111 -4.33 18.74 -0.74
C ARG A 111 -5.63 18.91 0.04
N ALA A 112 -6.53 17.93 0.00
CA ALA A 112 -7.77 17.97 0.76
C ALA A 112 -7.55 17.95 2.29
N HIS A 113 -6.46 17.34 2.76
CA HIS A 113 -6.12 17.26 4.19
C HIS A 113 -5.18 18.36 4.67
N CYS A 114 -4.47 19.01 3.77
CA CYS A 114 -3.63 20.18 4.05
C CYS A 114 -4.31 21.50 3.69
N ALA A 115 -5.53 21.47 3.15
CA ALA A 115 -6.33 22.67 2.97
C ALA A 115 -6.60 23.28 4.36
N PRO A 116 -6.42 24.61 4.53
CA PRO A 116 -6.71 25.25 5.80
C PRO A 116 -8.16 24.94 6.18
N ALA A 117 -8.35 24.46 7.42
CA ALA A 117 -9.66 24.43 8.02
C ALA A 117 -10.12 25.89 8.08
N GLY A 118 -11.03 26.26 7.17
CA GLY A 118 -11.68 27.57 7.17
C GLY A 118 -12.36 27.82 8.49
#